data_AF-A0A957MDB8-F1
#
_entry.id   AF-A0A957MDB8-F1
#
_cell.length_a   1.000
_cell.length_b   1.000
_cell.length_c   1.000
_cell.angle_alpha   90.00
_cell.angle_beta   90.00
_cell.angle_gamma   90.00
#
_symmetry.space_group_name_H-M   'P 1'
#
loop_
_entity.id
_entity.type
_entity.pdbx_description
1 polymer ?
#
loop_
_entity_poly.entity_id
_entity_poly.type
_entity_poly.pdbx_seq_one_letter_code
_entity_poly.pdbx_strand_id
1 'polypeptide(L)' 'GAYEKLKEVTRGQVVTREALQGLILGLDIPQADKDTMLQLTPAGYTGRATDLSA' A
#
# COMPACT_ATOMS: atom_id res chain seq x y z
N GLY A 1 14.68 -0.18 -6.15
CA GLY A 1 13.75 -1.32 -6.07
C GLY A 1 12.43 -0.90 -5.43
N ALA A 2 11.39 -1.74 -5.41
CA ALA A 2 10.06 -1.38 -4.89
C ALA A 2 10.09 -0.93 -3.41
N TYR A 3 10.91 -1.59 -2.58
CA TYR A 3 11.12 -1.23 -1.17
C TYR A 3 11.76 0.16 -0.98
N GLU A 4 12.75 0.52 -1.79
CA GLU A 4 13.42 1.82 -1.67
C GLU A 4 12.48 2.98 -2.04
N LYS A 5 11.61 2.81 -3.05
CA LYS A 5 10.59 3.81 -3.40
C LYS A 5 9.61 4.05 -2.24
N LEU A 6 9.17 2.97 -1.57
CA LEU A 6 8.32 3.07 -0.38
C LEU A 6 9.03 3.76 0.78
N LYS A 7 10.29 3.39 1.01
CA LYS A 7 11.10 3.96 2.08
C LYS A 7 11.35 5.45 1.88
N GLU A 8 11.62 5.90 0.66
CA GLU A 8 11.81 7.32 0.36
C GLU A 8 10.57 8.16 0.68
N VAL A 9 9.38 7.67 0.33
CA VAL A 9 8.11 8.39 0.53
C VAL A 9 7.59 8.31 1.98
N THR A 10 8.03 7.33 2.75
CA THR A 10 7.62 7.17 4.16
C THR A 10 8.64 7.70 5.16
N ARG A 11 9.87 8.02 4.73
CA ARG A 11 10.94 8.45 5.62
C ARG A 11 10.79 9.92 6.01
N GLY A 12 10.56 10.15 7.31
CA GLY A 12 10.51 11.50 7.88
C GLY A 12 9.24 12.27 7.53
N GLN A 13 8.21 11.60 6.97
CA GLN A 13 6.93 12.21 6.60
C GLN A 13 5.77 11.42 7.16
N VAL A 14 4.66 12.11 7.44
CA VAL A 14 3.41 11.45 7.83
C VAL A 14 2.83 10.77 6.59
N VAL A 15 2.67 9.46 6.67
CA VAL A 15 2.08 8.66 5.60
C VAL A 15 0.58 8.92 5.58
N THR A 16 0.11 9.72 4.62
CA THR A 16 -1.33 9.93 4.38
C THR A 16 -1.84 8.99 3.29
N ARG A 17 -3.16 8.84 3.20
CA ARG A 17 -3.80 8.02 2.16
C ARG A 17 -3.42 8.52 0.76
N GLU A 18 -3.41 9.83 0.56
CA GLU A 18 -3.12 10.48 -0.71
C GLU A 18 -1.66 10.25 -1.13
N ALA A 19 -0.73 10.34 -0.19
CA ALA A 19 0.69 10.06 -0.45
C ALA A 19 0.91 8.59 -0.88
N LEU A 20 0.20 7.66 -0.22
CA LEU A 20 0.27 6.22 -0.52
C LEU A 20 -0.34 5.91 -1.89
N GLN A 21 -1.48 6.51 -2.23
CA GLN A 21 -2.12 6.39 -3.55
C GLN A 21 -1.22 6.96 -4.66
N GLY A 22 -0.59 8.12 -4.43
CA GLY A 22 0.36 8.70 -5.37
C GLY A 22 1.56 7.78 -5.64
N LEU A 23 2.06 7.10 -4.61
CA LEU A 23 3.13 6.12 -4.76
C LEU A 23 2.66 4.90 -5.59
N ILE A 24 1.48 4.35 -5.32
CA ILE A 24 0.91 3.21 -6.06
C ILE A 24 0.76 3.55 -7.56
N LEU A 25 0.29 4.76 -7.87
CA LEU A 25 0.14 5.21 -9.26
C LEU A 25 1.49 5.35 -9.98
N GLY A 26 2.54 5.75 -9.26
CA GLY A 26 3.92 5.87 -9.77
C GLY A 26 4.69 4.54 -9.90
N LEU A 27 4.08 3.40 -9.57
CA LEU A 27 4.66 2.09 -9.82
C LEU A 27 4.49 1.69 -11.29
N ASP A 28 5.52 1.05 -11.85
CA ASP A 28 5.46 0.50 -13.20
C ASP A 28 4.96 -0.96 -13.14
N ILE A 29 3.67 -1.09 -12.79
CA ILE A 29 2.97 -2.37 -12.64
C ILE A 29 1.64 -2.31 -13.42
N PRO A 30 1.04 -3.46 -13.78
CA PRO A 30 -0.27 -3.50 -14.44
C PRO A 30 -1.34 -2.73 -13.68
N GLN A 31 -2.25 -2.08 -14.42
CA GLN A 31 -3.31 -1.27 -13.82
C GLN A 31 -4.22 -2.10 -12.90
N ALA A 32 -4.49 -3.37 -13.23
CA ALA A 32 -5.26 -4.28 -12.38
C ALA A 32 -4.65 -4.47 -10.98
N ASP A 33 -3.31 -4.51 -10.90
CA ASP A 33 -2.61 -4.63 -9.62
C ASP A 33 -2.67 -3.29 -8.85
N LYS A 34 -2.56 -2.15 -9.56
CA LYS A 34 -2.76 -0.83 -8.95
C LYS A 34 -4.16 -0.68 -8.38
N ASP A 35 -5.19 -1.09 -9.11
CA ASP A 35 -6.58 -0.98 -8.69
C ASP A 35 -6.83 -1.84 -7.43
N THR A 36 -6.27 -3.05 -7.39
CA THR A 36 -6.30 -3.90 -6.20
C THR A 36 -5.63 -3.22 -5.01
N MET A 37 -4.45 -2.63 -5.20
CA MET A 37 -3.73 -1.89 -4.16
C MET A 37 -4.49 -0.63 -3.69
N LEU A 38 -5.16 0.08 -4.60
CA LEU A 38 -5.95 1.28 -4.29
C LEU A 38 -7.22 0.97 -3.48
N GLN A 39 -7.75 -0.25 -3.59
CA GLN A 39 -8.89 -0.72 -2.79
C GLN A 39 -8.50 -1.17 -1.38
N LEU A 40 -7.21 -1.40 -1.11
CA LEU A 40 -6.75 -1.80 0.21
C LEU A 40 -6.97 -0.68 1.22
N THR A 41 -7.44 -1.07 2.41
CA THR A 41 -7.58 -0.17 3.55
C THR A 41 -6.85 -0.74 4.75
N PRO A 42 -6.32 0.08 5.68
CA PRO A 42 -5.67 -0.42 6.88
C PRO A 42 -6.54 -1.38 7.69
N ALA A 43 -7.85 -1.13 7.73
CA ALA A 43 -8.82 -1.98 8.43
C ALA A 43 -9.05 -3.34 7.74
N GLY A 44 -8.96 -3.40 6.41
CA GLY A 44 -9.09 -4.63 5.63
C GLY A 44 -7.78 -5.38 5.41
N TYR A 45 -6.64 -4.75 5.71
CA TYR A 45 -5.31 -5.33 5.52
C TYR A 45 -4.84 -6.09 6.77
N THR A 46 -5.66 -7.03 7.24
CA THR A 46 -5.42 -7.83 8.46
C THR A 46 -4.83 -9.21 8.16
N GLY A 47 -4.65 -9.56 6.88
CA GLY A 47 -4.12 -10.86 6.47
C GLY A 47 -4.99 -12.01 6.98
N ARG A 48 -4.35 -13.03 7.56
CA ARG A 48 -5.04 -14.20 8.13
C ARG A 48 -5.42 -14.03 9.61
N ALA A 49 -5.39 -12.80 10.13
CA ALA A 49 -5.72 -12.56 11.55
C ALA A 49 -7.12 -13.07 11.90
N THR A 50 -8.09 -12.93 10.98
CA THR A 50 -9.45 -13.47 11.16
C THR A 50 -9.44 -15.00 11.17
N ASP A 51 -8.70 -15.64 10.26
CA ASP A 51 -8.62 -17.12 10.17
C ASP A 51 -7.97 -17.79 11.38
N LEU A 52 -7.03 -17.11 12.04
CA LEU A 52 -6.20 -17.67 13.12
C LEU A 52 -6.68 -17.25 14.53
N SER A 53 -7.80 -16.55 14.62
CA SER A 53 -8.36 -16.07 15.91
C SER A 53 -9.21 -17.11 16.65
N ALA A 54 -9.36 -18.31 16.10
CA ALA A 54 -10.06 -19.46 16.68
C ALA A 54 -9.10 -20.38 17.46
#